data_AF-A0A529LNC9-F1
#
_entry.id   AF-A0A529LNC9-F1
#
_cell.length_a   1.000
_cell.length_b   1.000
_cell.length_c   1.000
_cell.angle_alpha   90.00
_cell.angle_beta   90.00
_cell.angle_gamma   90.00
#
_symmetry.space_group_name_H-M   'P 1'
#
loop_
_entity.id
_entity.type
_entity.pdbx_description
1 polymer ?
#
loop_
_entity_poly.entity_id
_entity_poly.type
_entity_poly.pdbx_seq_one_letter_code
_entity_poly.pdbx_strand_id
1 'polypeptide(L)'
;MVPILNPAGVQEIIDYGLYGFAMSRFAGTWAAIKCVKDNIESTASVDASIERLGIVIPEFDMPPGGLNIRHEIDMLGQEERLHEYKRAAASAFIQANGLNRIVYSGGRNPKLGVITIGKSYLDVRQALEDIGIDEAAANRIGIRLFKVGCPWPLDFQH
;
A
#
# COMPACT_ATOMS: atom_id res chain seq x y z
N MET A 1 2.49 -16.39 0.94
CA MET A 1 1.85 -15.08 0.68
C MET A 1 2.91 -14.07 0.29
N VAL A 2 2.60 -13.21 -0.69
CA VAL A 2 3.49 -12.16 -1.19
C VAL A 2 2.69 -10.85 -1.25
N PRO A 3 2.84 -9.91 -0.29
CA PRO A 3 2.21 -8.60 -0.43
C PRO A 3 2.64 -7.91 -1.72
N ILE A 4 1.68 -7.26 -2.38
CA ILE A 4 1.86 -6.65 -3.71
C ILE A 4 1.74 -5.15 -3.55
N LEU A 5 2.80 -4.42 -3.86
CA LEU A 5 2.82 -2.96 -3.94
C LEU A 5 2.65 -2.52 -5.40
N ASN A 6 1.83 -1.51 -5.64
CA ASN A 6 1.47 -1.08 -6.99
C ASN A 6 1.71 0.43 -7.15
N PRO A 7 2.92 0.84 -7.57
CA PRO A 7 3.30 2.24 -7.69
C PRO A 7 2.57 2.94 -8.83
N ALA A 8 2.14 4.17 -8.60
CA ALA A 8 1.46 4.98 -9.61
C ALA A 8 2.43 5.68 -10.57
N GLY A 9 3.64 6.01 -10.11
CA GLY A 9 4.67 6.68 -10.90
C GLY A 9 6.07 6.40 -10.38
N VAL A 10 7.08 7.03 -10.99
CA VAL A 10 8.52 6.74 -10.76
C VAL A 10 8.94 6.94 -9.31
N GLN A 11 8.48 8.00 -8.64
CA GLN A 11 8.76 8.23 -7.21
C GLN A 11 8.32 7.05 -6.34
N GLU A 12 7.13 6.52 -6.60
CA GLU A 12 6.57 5.43 -5.80
C GLU A 12 7.26 4.10 -6.05
N ILE A 13 7.95 3.92 -7.18
CA ILE A 13 8.77 2.72 -7.41
C ILE A 13 9.89 2.68 -6.36
N ILE A 14 10.53 3.81 -6.08
CA ILE A 14 11.58 3.91 -5.06
C ILE A 14 10.97 3.77 -3.66
N ASP A 15 9.90 4.53 -3.38
CA ASP A 15 9.28 4.53 -2.06
C ASP A 15 8.75 3.14 -1.68
N TYR A 16 8.00 2.50 -2.59
CA TYR A 16 7.45 1.17 -2.38
C TYR A 16 8.53 0.08 -2.42
N GLY A 17 9.67 0.32 -3.07
CA GLY A 17 10.87 -0.50 -2.92
C GLY A 17 11.34 -0.58 -1.46
N LEU A 18 11.49 0.59 -0.83
CA LEU A 18 11.94 0.69 0.56
C LEU A 18 10.88 0.17 1.55
N TYR A 19 9.61 0.50 1.36
CA TYR A 19 8.52 -0.08 2.16
C TYR A 19 8.42 -1.59 1.99
N GLY A 20 8.55 -2.11 0.77
CA GLY A 20 8.52 -3.55 0.49
C GLY A 20 9.67 -4.30 1.16
N PHE A 21 10.87 -3.71 1.16
CA PHE A 21 12.01 -4.25 1.89
C PHE A 21 11.75 -4.30 3.40
N ALA A 22 11.33 -3.18 4.00
CA ALA A 22 11.05 -3.09 5.43
C ALA A 22 9.91 -4.03 5.86
N MET A 23 8.80 -4.03 5.12
CA MET A 23 7.66 -4.94 5.34
C MET A 23 8.10 -6.40 5.26
N SER A 24 8.96 -6.77 4.30
CA SER A 24 9.47 -8.13 4.17
C SER A 24 10.27 -8.57 5.41
N ARG A 25 11.08 -7.67 5.98
CA ARG A 25 11.83 -7.94 7.23
C ARG A 25 10.91 -8.06 8.43
N PHE A 26 9.90 -7.21 8.52
CA PHE A 26 8.95 -7.21 9.62
C PHE A 26 8.02 -8.43 9.59
N ALA A 27 7.33 -8.67 8.47
CA ALA A 27 6.27 -9.68 8.37
C ALA A 27 6.79 -11.09 8.01
N GLY A 28 8.08 -11.24 7.68
CA GLY A 28 8.65 -12.53 7.25
C GLY A 28 8.04 -13.05 5.94
N THR A 29 7.58 -12.15 5.08
CA THR A 29 7.00 -12.44 3.75
C THR A 29 7.92 -11.97 2.64
N TRP A 30 7.77 -12.55 1.44
CA TRP A 30 8.31 -11.91 0.24
C TRP A 30 7.46 -10.69 -0.10
N ALA A 31 8.00 -9.70 -0.79
CA ALA A 31 7.25 -8.55 -1.29
C ALA A 31 7.37 -8.49 -2.83
N ALA A 32 6.28 -8.12 -3.49
CA ALA A 32 6.24 -7.90 -4.93
C ALA A 32 5.92 -6.45 -5.24
N ILE A 33 6.49 -5.95 -6.34
CA ILE A 33 6.17 -4.65 -6.91
C ILE A 33 5.62 -4.91 -8.30
N LYS A 34 4.36 -4.51 -8.53
CA LYS A 34 3.72 -4.64 -9.84
C LYS A 34 3.81 -3.31 -10.58
N CYS A 35 4.64 -3.27 -11.61
CA CYS A 35 4.76 -2.11 -12.50
C CYS A 35 3.96 -2.32 -13.80
N VAL A 36 3.74 -1.22 -14.53
CA VAL A 36 3.18 -1.22 -15.88
C VAL A 36 4.16 -0.53 -16.81
N LYS A 37 4.05 -0.78 -18.12
CA LYS A 37 4.96 -0.18 -19.10
C LYS A 37 5.08 1.35 -18.91
N ASP A 38 3.94 2.01 -18.76
CA ASP A 38 3.85 3.47 -18.61
C ASP A 38 4.67 4.02 -17.43
N ASN A 39 4.80 3.30 -16.31
CA ASN A 39 5.56 3.80 -15.15
C ASN A 39 7.03 3.38 -15.16
N ILE A 40 7.38 2.25 -15.79
CA ILE A 40 8.75 1.74 -15.82
C ILE A 40 9.61 2.35 -16.94
N GLU A 41 8.99 2.75 -18.05
CA GLU A 41 9.69 3.40 -19.19
C GLU A 41 9.67 4.93 -19.10
N SER A 42 9.06 5.49 -18.05
CA SER A 42 8.99 6.93 -17.83
C SER A 42 10.23 7.48 -17.15
N THR A 43 10.60 8.72 -17.48
CA THR A 43 11.63 9.49 -16.78
C THR A 43 10.98 10.61 -15.99
N ALA A 44 11.35 10.75 -14.71
CA ALA A 44 10.90 11.85 -13.85
C ALA A 44 12.00 12.24 -12.87
N SER A 45 12.01 13.51 -12.43
CA SER A 45 12.78 13.92 -11.26
C SER A 45 12.15 13.31 -10.01
N VAL A 46 12.96 12.66 -9.18
CA VAL A 46 12.54 12.01 -7.94
C VAL A 46 13.33 12.57 -6.76
N ASP A 47 12.69 12.61 -5.61
CA ASP A 47 13.35 12.87 -4.34
C ASP A 47 13.89 11.54 -3.79
N ALA A 48 15.21 11.50 -3.63
CA ALA A 48 15.95 10.36 -3.08
C ALA A 48 16.64 10.70 -1.75
N SER A 49 16.19 11.75 -1.06
CA SER A 49 16.66 12.08 0.29
C SER A 49 16.44 10.90 1.25
N ILE A 50 17.35 10.74 2.20
CA ILE A 50 17.33 9.63 3.17
C ILE A 50 16.14 9.78 4.12
N GLU A 51 15.80 11.02 4.46
CA GLU A 51 14.76 11.39 5.41
C GLU A 51 13.35 11.39 4.81
N ARG A 52 13.22 11.07 3.51
CA ARG A 52 11.95 11.15 2.79
C ARG A 52 10.87 10.21 3.35
N LEU A 53 11.29 9.05 3.87
CA LEU A 53 10.38 8.03 4.39
C LEU A 53 10.57 7.83 5.88
N GLY A 54 9.54 8.14 6.67
CA GLY A 54 9.44 7.75 8.07
C GLY A 54 8.84 6.36 8.20
N ILE A 55 9.57 5.30 7.82
CA ILE A 55 9.05 3.93 7.91
C ILE A 55 8.81 3.55 9.37
N VAL A 56 7.56 3.21 9.69
CA VAL A 56 7.11 2.78 11.02
C VAL A 56 7.09 1.26 11.09
N ILE A 57 7.74 0.70 12.10
CA ILE A 57 7.60 -0.72 12.47
C ILE A 57 6.55 -0.78 13.59
N PRO A 58 5.35 -1.31 13.34
CA PRO A 58 4.32 -1.37 14.36
C PRO A 58 4.66 -2.42 15.43
N GLU A 59 4.15 -2.21 16.64
CA GLU A 59 4.06 -3.27 17.63
C GLU A 59 3.08 -4.35 17.14
N PHE A 60 3.45 -5.62 17.29
CA PHE A 60 2.66 -6.75 16.82
C PHE A 60 2.92 -7.97 17.70
N ASP A 61 1.86 -8.69 18.05
CA ASP A 61 1.94 -9.90 18.85
C ASP A 61 2.57 -11.04 18.05
N MET A 62 3.89 -11.16 18.18
CA MET A 62 4.68 -12.15 17.44
C MET A 62 4.37 -13.58 17.93
N PRO A 63 4.21 -14.55 17.01
CA PRO A 63 4.12 -15.95 17.42
C PRO A 63 5.45 -16.43 18.01
N PRO A 64 5.45 -17.52 18.82
CA PRO A 64 6.67 -18.09 19.36
C PRO A 64 7.73 -18.36 18.28
N GLY A 65 8.94 -17.83 18.46
CA GLY A 65 10.02 -17.95 17.48
C GLY A 65 9.89 -17.03 16.24
N GLY A 66 9.01 -16.02 16.28
CA GLY A 66 8.88 -14.98 15.26
C GLY A 66 8.21 -15.43 13.97
N LEU A 67 8.22 -14.60 12.93
CA LEU A 67 7.49 -14.85 11.68
C LEU A 67 8.29 -15.64 10.63
N ASN A 68 9.62 -15.66 10.70
CA ASN A 68 10.44 -16.22 9.62
C ASN A 68 10.24 -17.73 9.41
N ILE A 69 10.55 -18.19 8.18
CA ILE A 69 10.53 -19.61 7.82
C ILE A 69 11.53 -20.38 8.68
N ARG A 70 11.16 -21.60 9.08
CA ARG A 70 11.92 -22.36 10.07
C ARG A 70 11.59 -23.85 10.04
N HIS A 71 12.54 -24.70 10.44
CA HIS A 71 12.50 -26.13 10.11
C HIS A 71 11.83 -27.01 11.17
N GLU A 72 11.60 -26.47 12.36
CA GLU A 72 11.05 -27.20 13.51
C GLU A 72 9.51 -27.18 13.57
N ILE A 73 8.86 -26.60 12.55
CA ILE A 73 7.42 -26.60 12.38
C ILE A 73 7.08 -27.40 11.12
N ASP A 74 6.05 -28.24 11.20
CA ASP A 74 5.54 -29.01 10.06
C ASP A 74 4.82 -28.12 9.03
N MET A 75 4.33 -28.75 7.96
CA MET A 75 3.65 -28.04 6.87
C MET A 75 2.41 -27.28 7.33
N LEU A 76 1.61 -27.87 8.24
CA LEU A 76 0.38 -27.25 8.73
C LEU A 76 0.68 -26.04 9.61
N GLY A 77 1.66 -26.13 10.50
CA GLY A 77 2.05 -24.99 11.33
C GLY A 77 2.71 -23.86 10.53
N GLN A 78 3.39 -24.16 9.41
CA GLN A 78 3.86 -23.12 8.48
C GLN A 78 2.70 -22.41 7.77
N GLU A 79 1.66 -23.14 7.40
CA GLU A 79 0.46 -22.59 6.77
C GLU A 79 -0.35 -21.73 7.75
N GLU A 80 -0.58 -22.21 8.97
CA GLU A 80 -1.20 -21.43 10.04
C GLU A 80 -0.43 -20.14 10.28
N ARG A 81 0.90 -20.22 10.39
CA ARG A 81 1.75 -19.04 10.54
C ARG A 81 1.59 -18.05 9.40
N LEU A 82 1.44 -18.54 8.18
CA LEU A 82 1.25 -17.70 7.00
C LEU A 82 -0.10 -16.96 7.04
N HIS A 83 -1.18 -17.69 7.32
CA HIS A 83 -2.55 -17.17 7.21
C HIS A 83 -2.99 -16.33 8.41
N GLU A 84 -2.59 -16.75 9.61
CA GLU A 84 -3.00 -16.11 10.87
C GLU A 84 -2.03 -14.98 11.27
N TYR A 85 -0.72 -15.18 11.12
CA TYR A 85 0.26 -14.23 11.66
C TYR A 85 0.91 -13.34 10.60
N LYS A 86 1.48 -13.92 9.53
CA LYS A 86 2.19 -13.12 8.51
C LYS A 86 1.27 -12.16 7.76
N ARG A 87 0.05 -12.60 7.45
CA ARG A 87 -0.96 -11.76 6.80
C ARG A 87 -1.37 -10.58 7.69
N ALA A 88 -1.63 -10.85 8.97
CA ALA A 88 -1.97 -9.81 9.94
C ALA A 88 -0.80 -8.83 10.17
N ALA A 89 0.44 -9.33 10.27
CA ALA A 89 1.63 -8.49 10.38
C ALA A 89 1.81 -7.58 9.15
N ALA A 90 1.64 -8.13 7.94
CA ALA A 90 1.70 -7.32 6.72
C ALA A 90 0.61 -6.23 6.72
N SER A 91 -0.63 -6.57 7.09
CA SER A 91 -1.73 -5.59 7.23
C SER A 91 -1.41 -4.49 8.24
N ALA A 92 -0.92 -4.86 9.43
CA ALA A 92 -0.51 -3.89 10.46
C ALA A 92 0.58 -2.94 9.96
N PHE A 93 1.57 -3.45 9.22
CA PHE A 93 2.60 -2.62 8.60
C PHE A 93 2.02 -1.66 7.55
N ILE A 94 1.13 -2.15 6.68
CA ILE A 94 0.49 -1.34 5.63
C ILE A 94 -0.31 -0.18 6.25
N GLN A 95 -1.06 -0.45 7.32
CA GLN A 95 -1.82 0.56 8.07
C GLN A 95 -0.91 1.57 8.77
N ALA A 96 0.09 1.09 9.51
CA ALA A 96 1.02 1.95 10.26
C ALA A 96 1.80 2.93 9.36
N ASN A 97 2.04 2.54 8.11
CA ASN A 97 2.76 3.35 7.12
C ASN A 97 1.83 4.11 6.15
N GLY A 98 0.50 4.00 6.31
CA GLY A 98 -0.47 4.72 5.48
C GLY A 98 -0.33 4.45 3.97
N LEU A 99 0.05 3.22 3.59
CA LEU A 99 0.28 2.89 2.18
C LEU A 99 -1.02 2.92 1.37
N ASN A 100 -2.14 2.58 2.01
CA ASN A 100 -3.48 2.77 1.50
C ASN A 100 -4.03 4.05 2.13
N ARG A 101 -4.48 5.01 1.31
CA ARG A 101 -4.87 6.34 1.79
C ARG A 101 -6.03 6.95 1.04
N ILE A 102 -6.88 7.64 1.78
CA ILE A 102 -7.95 8.48 1.23
C ILE A 102 -7.32 9.78 0.75
N VAL A 103 -7.44 10.03 -0.54
CA VAL A 103 -6.88 11.22 -1.22
C VAL A 103 -7.90 12.34 -1.28
N TYR A 104 -9.17 12.02 -1.56
CA TYR A 104 -10.30 12.95 -1.40
C TYR A 104 -11.27 12.36 -0.39
N SER A 105 -11.62 13.13 0.65
CA SER A 105 -12.50 12.64 1.71
C SER A 105 -13.96 12.44 1.26
N GLY A 106 -14.42 13.24 0.29
CA GLY A 106 -15.83 13.32 -0.09
C GLY A 106 -16.68 14.14 0.90
N GLY A 107 -16.03 14.90 1.78
CA GLY A 107 -16.68 15.81 2.72
C GLY A 107 -17.53 15.11 3.77
N ARG A 108 -18.56 15.80 4.26
CA ARG A 108 -19.45 15.31 5.33
C ARG A 108 -20.42 14.22 4.88
N ASN A 109 -20.69 14.12 3.57
CA ASN A 109 -21.66 13.19 3.01
C ASN A 109 -21.14 12.61 1.69
N PRO A 110 -20.15 11.70 1.74
CA PRO A 110 -19.63 11.04 0.55
C PRO A 110 -20.73 10.19 -0.12
N LYS A 111 -20.89 10.35 -1.44
CA LYS A 111 -21.93 9.70 -2.26
C LYS A 111 -21.35 8.74 -3.29
N LEU A 112 -20.17 9.06 -3.83
CA LEU A 112 -19.49 8.26 -4.85
C LEU A 112 -18.05 8.00 -4.40
N GLY A 113 -17.66 6.73 -4.35
CA GLY A 113 -16.28 6.31 -4.06
C GLY A 113 -15.59 5.80 -5.31
N VAL A 114 -14.40 6.31 -5.58
CA VAL A 114 -13.49 5.80 -6.62
C VAL A 114 -12.27 5.18 -5.94
N ILE A 115 -12.00 3.92 -6.25
CA ILE A 115 -10.85 3.18 -5.72
C ILE A 115 -9.85 2.95 -6.86
N THR A 116 -8.59 3.27 -6.62
CA THR A 116 -7.51 3.21 -7.61
C THR A 116 -6.30 2.47 -7.08
N ILE A 117 -5.54 1.84 -7.99
CA ILE A 117 -4.28 1.15 -7.71
C ILE A 117 -3.27 1.48 -8.81
N GLY A 118 -2.00 1.67 -8.46
CA GLY A 118 -0.97 1.93 -9.46
C GLY A 118 -1.28 3.11 -10.37
N LYS A 119 -0.93 2.99 -11.65
CA LYS A 119 -0.99 4.08 -12.63
C LYS A 119 -2.41 4.65 -12.83
N SER A 120 -3.46 3.86 -12.65
CA SER A 120 -4.84 4.36 -12.80
C SER A 120 -5.19 5.46 -11.78
N TYR A 121 -4.46 5.55 -10.66
CA TYR A 121 -4.57 6.67 -9.74
C TYR A 121 -4.27 8.01 -10.42
N LEU A 122 -3.18 8.09 -11.20
CA LEU A 122 -2.81 9.32 -11.90
C LEU A 122 -3.80 9.64 -13.03
N ASP A 123 -4.29 8.62 -13.73
CA ASP A 123 -5.31 8.80 -14.77
C ASP A 123 -6.61 9.39 -14.18
N VAL A 124 -7.08 8.89 -13.02
CA VAL A 124 -8.26 9.44 -12.33
C VAL A 124 -8.00 10.85 -11.81
N ARG A 125 -6.81 11.10 -11.26
CA ARG A 125 -6.42 12.44 -10.78
C ARG A 125 -6.45 13.46 -11.92
N GLN A 126 -5.88 13.12 -13.06
CA GLN A 126 -5.89 13.96 -14.25
C GLN A 126 -7.33 14.20 -14.73
N ALA A 127 -8.13 13.14 -14.86
CA ALA A 127 -9.51 13.27 -15.32
C ALA A 127 -10.38 14.15 -14.40
N LEU A 128 -10.18 14.08 -13.08
CA LEU A 128 -10.87 14.94 -12.13
C LEU A 128 -10.41 16.40 -12.24
N GLU A 129 -9.11 16.63 -12.44
CA GLU A 129 -8.55 17.97 -12.66
C GLU A 129 -9.09 18.60 -13.96
N ASP A 130 -9.12 17.83 -15.06
CA ASP A 130 -9.59 18.28 -16.37
C ASP A 130 -11.06 18.76 -16.35
N ILE A 131 -11.90 18.17 -15.48
CA ILE A 131 -13.30 18.57 -15.29
C ILE A 131 -13.50 19.55 -14.12
N GLY A 132 -12.41 20.08 -13.54
CA GLY A 132 -12.44 21.09 -12.48
C GLY A 132 -12.85 20.56 -11.10
N ILE A 133 -12.63 19.27 -10.83
CA ILE A 133 -12.90 18.63 -9.53
C ILE A 133 -11.59 18.50 -8.74
N ASP A 134 -11.32 19.53 -7.95
CA ASP A 134 -10.33 19.48 -6.87
C ASP A 134 -10.92 18.87 -5.59
N GLU A 135 -10.13 18.78 -4.51
CA GLU A 135 -10.61 18.24 -3.24
C GLU A 135 -11.78 19.04 -2.65
N ALA A 136 -11.78 20.36 -2.81
CA ALA A 136 -12.86 21.21 -2.30
C ALA A 136 -14.17 20.95 -3.05
N ALA A 137 -14.12 20.84 -4.38
CA ALA A 137 -15.24 20.46 -5.22
C ALA A 137 -15.73 19.04 -4.90
N ALA A 138 -14.80 18.08 -4.81
CA ALA A 138 -15.09 16.70 -4.43
C ALA A 138 -15.82 16.62 -3.08
N ASN A 139 -15.41 17.41 -2.09
CA ASN A 139 -16.06 17.49 -0.79
C ASN A 139 -17.47 18.11 -0.84
N ARG A 140 -17.73 19.06 -1.76
CA ARG A 140 -19.07 19.65 -1.94
C ARG A 140 -20.05 18.68 -2.60
N ILE A 141 -19.60 17.94 -3.60
CA ILE A 141 -20.47 17.04 -4.40
C ILE A 141 -20.48 15.60 -3.87
N GLY A 142 -19.59 15.27 -2.94
CA GLY A 142 -19.54 13.97 -2.28
C GLY A 142 -18.71 12.91 -3.02
N ILE A 143 -17.64 13.29 -3.71
CA ILE A 143 -16.71 12.34 -4.37
C ILE A 143 -15.55 12.00 -3.43
N ARG A 144 -15.37 10.70 -3.17
CA ARG A 144 -14.27 10.14 -2.39
C ARG A 144 -13.29 9.44 -3.33
N LEU A 145 -12.00 9.64 -3.11
CA LEU A 145 -10.93 8.98 -3.86
C LEU A 145 -10.04 8.20 -2.90
N PHE A 146 -9.98 6.89 -3.05
CA PHE A 146 -9.13 6.00 -2.28
C PHE A 146 -8.01 5.46 -3.16
N LYS A 147 -6.77 5.69 -2.73
CA LYS A 147 -5.59 5.12 -3.37
C LYS A 147 -5.11 3.94 -2.54
N VAL A 148 -5.10 2.76 -3.16
CA VAL A 148 -4.57 1.54 -2.56
C VAL A 148 -3.15 1.32 -3.08
N GLY A 149 -2.16 1.56 -2.23
CA GLY A 149 -0.75 1.29 -2.53
C GLY A 149 -0.39 -0.19 -2.45
N CYS A 150 -1.04 -0.93 -1.55
CA CYS A 150 -0.89 -2.37 -1.39
C CYS A 150 -2.23 -3.09 -1.59
N PRO A 151 -2.57 -3.52 -2.83
CA PRO A 151 -3.81 -4.25 -3.11
C PRO A 151 -3.91 -5.65 -2.51
N TRP A 152 -2.79 -6.23 -2.06
CA TRP A 152 -2.80 -7.51 -1.36
C TRP A 152 -1.70 -7.52 -0.28
N PRO A 153 -2.01 -7.86 0.97
CA PRO A 153 -3.35 -8.09 1.52
C PRO A 153 -4.17 -6.79 1.59
N LEU A 154 -5.49 -6.89 1.41
CA LEU A 154 -6.43 -5.80 1.60
C LEU A 154 -7.60 -6.32 2.43
N ASP A 155 -7.82 -5.73 3.60
CA ASP A 155 -8.87 -6.10 4.54
C ASP A 155 -9.73 -4.89 4.94
N PHE A 156 -10.75 -5.11 5.77
CA PHE A 156 -11.71 -4.07 6.17
C PHE A 156 -11.11 -2.93 7.02
N GLN A 157 -9.89 -3.09 7.54
CA GLN A 157 -9.25 -2.10 8.40
C GLN A 157 -8.33 -1.12 7.65
N HIS A 158 -8.21 -1.27 6.32
CA HIS A 158 -7.39 -0.43 5.45
C HIS A 158 -8.08 0.86 4.96
#